data_AF-A0A1T4XWC7-F1
#
_entry.id   AF-A0A1T4XWC7-F1
#
_cell.length_a   1.000
_cell.length_b   1.000
_cell.length_c   1.000
_cell.angle_alpha   90.00
_cell.angle_beta   90.00
_cell.angle_gamma   90.00
#
_symmetry.space_group_name_H-M   'P 1'
#
loop_
_entity.id
_entity.type
_entity.pdbx_description
1 polymer ?
#
loop_
_entity_poly.entity_id
_entity_poly.type
_entity_poly.pdbx_seq_one_letter_code
_entity_poly.pdbx_strand_id
1 'polypeptide(L)'
;MANMDYPGPCPSCGGIDGCSAGTSKEEAVAHYCKGLEMELNAWKARLYDVLVEVGAMNAADQEKVADTLTLIKSTVKEIEAVRDQMLEICPTNLSDKESELGGKLEALRTNYTKALQVISPGWFGG
;
A
#
# COMPACT_ATOMS: atom_id res chain seq x y z
N MET A 1 5.94 0.24 30.48
CA MET A 1 6.47 1.50 29.92
C MET A 1 7.02 1.18 28.53
N ALA A 2 6.20 1.43 27.51
CA ALA A 2 6.63 1.48 26.13
C ALA A 2 6.43 2.94 25.72
N ASN A 3 7.52 3.62 25.37
CA ASN A 3 7.48 5.00 24.90
C ASN A 3 6.77 5.03 23.56
N MET A 4 5.50 5.43 23.60
CA MET A 4 4.61 5.66 22.48
C MET A 4 4.97 6.98 21.78
N ASP A 5 6.22 7.12 21.30
CA ASP A 5 6.58 8.14 20.32
C ASP A 5 6.20 7.65 18.93
N TYR A 6 4.90 7.37 18.75
CA TYR A 6 4.27 7.30 17.45
C TYR A 6 3.83 8.73 17.11
N PRO A 7 4.59 9.50 16.31
CA PRO A 7 4.04 10.70 15.74
C PRO A 7 2.94 10.23 14.78
N GLY A 8 1.69 10.53 15.14
CA GLY A 8 0.55 10.26 14.29
C GLY A 8 0.75 10.82 12.87
N PRO A 9 -0.10 10.41 11.91
CA PRO A 9 -0.02 10.85 10.52
C PRO A 9 0.07 12.37 10.50
N CYS A 10 1.09 12.90 9.81
CA CYS A 10 1.41 14.32 9.80
C CYS A 10 0.12 15.16 9.72
N PRO A 11 -0.11 16.08 10.68
CA PRO A 11 -1.26 16.95 10.62
C PRO A 11 -1.08 17.83 9.39
N SER A 12 -1.90 17.58 8.38
CA SER A 12 -2.06 18.38 7.17
C SER A 12 -0.82 18.51 6.27
N CYS A 13 -0.74 17.65 5.25
CA CYS A 13 -0.29 18.09 3.93
C CYS A 13 -1.18 19.23 3.36
N GLY A 14 -2.32 19.53 4.00
CA GLY A 14 -3.16 20.70 3.73
C GLY A 14 -2.69 22.04 4.35
N GLY A 15 -1.51 22.08 4.99
CA GLY A 15 -0.97 23.32 5.57
C GLY A 15 0.06 24.04 4.70
N ILE A 16 0.37 23.55 3.50
CA ILE A 16 1.58 23.95 2.78
C ILE A 16 1.30 24.52 1.38
N ASP A 17 0.45 25.55 1.33
CA ASP A 17 0.49 26.53 0.22
C ASP A 17 1.71 27.49 0.33
N GLY A 18 2.67 27.17 1.22
CA GLY A 18 3.80 28.05 1.58
C GLY A 18 5.18 27.39 1.61
N CYS A 19 5.42 26.29 0.88
CA CYS A 19 6.77 25.71 0.81
C CYS A 19 7.70 26.62 0.00
N SER A 20 8.37 27.53 0.72
CA SER A 20 9.54 28.25 0.25
C SER A 20 10.78 27.36 0.38
N ALA A 21 11.61 27.38 -0.67
CA ALA A 21 12.88 26.66 -0.85
C ALA A 21 12.81 25.13 -1.05
N GLY A 22 13.26 24.68 -2.23
CA GLY A 22 13.12 23.33 -2.79
C GLY A 22 13.66 22.16 -1.95
N THR A 23 14.56 22.40 -0.99
CA THR A 23 15.07 21.35 -0.08
C THR A 23 13.99 20.77 0.83
N SER A 24 13.03 21.58 1.27
CA SER A 24 11.96 21.14 2.19
C SER A 24 10.93 20.21 1.51
N LYS A 25 10.68 20.39 0.21
CA LYS A 25 9.75 19.56 -0.55
C LYS A 25 10.34 18.19 -0.87
N GLU A 26 11.61 18.15 -1.27
CA GLU A 26 12.32 16.89 -1.53
C GLU A 26 12.42 16.05 -0.26
N GLU A 27 12.70 16.67 0.89
CA GLU A 27 12.71 15.99 2.20
C GLU A 27 11.32 15.45 2.58
N ALA A 28 10.25 16.21 2.33
CA ALA A 28 8.88 15.77 2.60
C ALA A 28 8.48 14.57 1.71
N VAL A 29 8.81 14.62 0.41
CA VAL A 29 8.57 13.50 -0.53
C VAL A 29 9.40 12.29 -0.12
N ALA A 30 10.68 12.46 0.23
CA ALA A 30 11.53 11.37 0.68
C ALA A 30 10.98 10.70 1.96
N HIS A 31 10.51 11.50 2.92
CA HIS A 31 9.90 10.99 4.15
C HIS A 31 8.60 10.22 3.86
N TYR A 32 7.74 10.76 3.00
CA TYR A 32 6.51 10.11 2.58
C TYR A 32 6.79 8.78 1.86
N CYS A 33 7.69 8.79 0.87
CA CYS A 33 8.08 7.59 0.12
C CYS A 33 8.71 6.53 1.03
N LYS A 34 9.45 6.92 2.08
CA LYS A 34 9.96 5.98 3.09
C LYS A 34 8.84 5.33 3.91
N GLY A 35 7.83 6.11 4.30
CA GLY A 35 6.62 5.58 4.94
C GLY A 35 5.91 4.57 4.04
N LEU A 36 5.68 4.95 2.79
CA LEU A 36 5.05 4.11 1.78
C LEU A 36 5.86 2.82 1.51
N GLU A 37 7.18 2.89 1.49
CA GLU A 37 8.05 1.72 1.34
C GLU A 37 7.88 0.71 2.48
N MET A 38 7.81 1.19 3.72
CA MET A 38 7.54 0.31 4.87
C MET A 38 6.18 -0.38 4.75
N GLU A 39 5.14 0.36 4.35
CA GLU A 39 3.81 -0.22 4.11
C GLU A 39 3.82 -1.23 2.96
N LEU A 40 4.49 -0.92 1.85
CA LEU A 40 4.65 -1.81 0.71
C LEU A 40 5.36 -3.11 1.09
N ASN A 41 6.40 -3.03 1.92
CA ASN A 41 7.11 -4.21 2.40
C ASN A 41 6.20 -5.09 3.27
N ALA A 42 5.37 -4.49 4.14
CA ALA A 42 4.37 -5.23 4.90
C ALA A 42 3.32 -5.89 3.99
N TRP A 43 2.87 -5.20 2.94
CA TRP A 43 1.94 -5.75 1.96
C TRP A 43 2.53 -6.89 1.13
N LYS A 44 3.78 -6.78 0.70
CA LYS A 44 4.49 -7.86 0.01
C LYS A 44 4.67 -9.09 0.88
N ALA A 45 4.97 -8.92 2.16
CA ALA A 45 5.04 -10.03 3.11
C ALA A 45 3.68 -10.75 3.23
N ARG A 46 2.59 -10.00 3.43
CA ARG A 46 1.23 -10.57 3.44
C ARG A 46 0.86 -11.25 2.14
N LEU A 47 1.25 -10.69 1.00
CA LEU A 47 1.03 -11.31 -0.32
C LEU A 47 1.82 -12.61 -0.46
N TYR A 48 3.04 -12.69 0.09
CA TYR A 48 3.80 -13.93 0.11
C TYR A 48 3.06 -15.02 0.91
N ASP A 49 2.55 -14.70 2.10
CA ASP A 49 1.77 -15.64 2.92
C ASP A 49 0.55 -16.16 2.14
N VAL A 50 -0.20 -15.25 1.51
CA VAL A 50 -1.34 -15.60 0.64
C VAL A 50 -0.90 -16.52 -0.51
N LEU A 51 0.23 -16.25 -1.17
CA LEU A 51 0.71 -17.09 -2.27
C LEU A 51 1.09 -18.50 -1.80
N VAL A 52 1.67 -18.62 -0.61
CA VAL A 52 1.99 -19.92 0.00
C VAL A 52 0.71 -20.70 0.30
N GLU A 53 -0.29 -20.05 0.91
CA GLU A 53 -1.56 -20.69 1.23
C GLU A 53 -2.29 -21.13 -0.04
N VAL A 54 -2.38 -20.27 -1.06
CA VAL A 54 -2.98 -20.61 -2.36
C VAL A 54 -2.23 -21.76 -3.03
N GLY A 55 -0.91 -21.80 -2.96
CA GLY A 55 -0.09 -22.89 -3.49
C GLY A 55 -0.39 -24.25 -2.86
N ALA A 56 -0.92 -24.28 -1.63
CA ALA A 56 -1.32 -25.49 -0.93
C ALA A 56 -2.78 -25.91 -1.19
N MET A 57 -3.59 -25.07 -1.85
CA MET A 57 -4.98 -25.36 -2.18
C MET A 57 -5.10 -26.34 -3.36
N ASN A 58 -6.29 -26.93 -3.54
CA ASN A 58 -6.61 -27.69 -4.74
C ASN A 58 -6.77 -26.75 -5.97
N ALA A 59 -6.68 -27.33 -7.17
CA ALA A 59 -6.75 -26.56 -8.43
C ALA A 59 -8.06 -25.75 -8.58
N ALA A 60 -9.18 -26.26 -8.10
CA ALA A 60 -10.48 -25.58 -8.22
C ALA A 60 -10.55 -24.32 -7.35
N ASP A 61 -9.97 -24.32 -6.17
CA ASP A 61 -9.93 -23.15 -5.29
C ASP A 61 -8.82 -22.16 -5.69
N GLN A 62 -7.72 -22.65 -6.25
CA GLN A 62 -6.69 -21.79 -6.88
C GLN A 62 -7.27 -20.97 -8.03
N GLU A 63 -8.11 -21.57 -8.88
CA GLU A 63 -8.77 -20.86 -9.99
C GLU A 63 -9.66 -19.73 -9.49
N LYS A 64 -10.40 -19.94 -8.38
CA LYS A 64 -11.29 -18.92 -7.79
C LYS A 64 -10.55 -17.67 -7.30
N VAL A 65 -9.28 -17.81 -6.92
CA VAL A 65 -8.49 -16.69 -6.36
C VAL A 65 -7.50 -16.11 -7.37
N ALA A 66 -7.32 -16.74 -8.54
CA ALA A 66 -6.31 -16.37 -9.54
C ALA A 66 -6.45 -14.92 -10.03
N ASP A 67 -7.67 -14.50 -10.37
CA ASP A 67 -7.95 -13.13 -10.81
C ASP A 67 -7.68 -12.12 -9.69
N THR A 68 -8.14 -12.43 -8.48
CA THR A 68 -7.92 -11.58 -7.29
C THR A 68 -6.44 -11.43 -6.97
N LEU A 69 -5.66 -12.52 -7.05
CA LEU A 69 -4.22 -12.50 -6.90
C LEU A 69 -3.52 -11.65 -7.97
N THR A 70 -4.00 -11.71 -9.20
CA THR A 70 -3.48 -10.92 -10.31
C THR A 70 -3.71 -9.43 -10.05
N LEU A 71 -4.91 -9.06 -9.59
CA LEU A 71 -5.24 -7.69 -9.19
C LEU A 71 -4.35 -7.20 -8.05
N ILE A 72 -4.18 -7.99 -6.98
CA ILE A 72 -3.31 -7.64 -5.85
C ILE A 72 -1.88 -7.37 -6.33
N LYS A 73 -1.32 -8.29 -7.14
CA LYS A 73 0.03 -8.14 -7.71
C LYS A 73 0.16 -6.89 -8.58
N SER A 74 -0.85 -6.60 -9.41
CA SER A 74 -0.87 -5.39 -10.24
C SER A 74 -0.90 -4.12 -9.39
N THR A 75 -1.80 -4.06 -8.41
CA THR A 75 -1.95 -2.89 -7.54
C THR A 75 -0.67 -2.62 -6.75
N VAL A 76 0.00 -3.65 -6.21
CA VAL A 76 1.31 -3.47 -5.54
C VAL A 76 2.34 -2.86 -6.49
N LYS A 77 2.46 -3.38 -7.73
CA LYS A 77 3.39 -2.84 -8.73
C LYS A 77 3.07 -1.40 -9.12
N GLU A 78 1.79 -1.06 -9.23
CA GLU A 78 1.38 0.31 -9.54
C GLU A 78 1.74 1.29 -8.41
N ILE A 79 1.55 0.88 -7.14
CA ILE A 79 1.94 1.70 -5.99
C ILE A 79 3.46 1.89 -5.96
N GLU A 80 4.23 0.84 -6.27
CA GLU A 80 5.69 0.94 -6.42
C GLU A 80 6.09 1.91 -7.53
N ALA A 81 5.47 1.80 -8.71
CA ALA A 81 5.75 2.70 -9.82
C ALA A 81 5.44 4.17 -9.48
N VAL A 82 4.33 4.43 -8.77
CA VAL A 82 4.01 5.79 -8.31
C VAL A 82 5.05 6.29 -7.30
N ARG A 83 5.48 5.44 -6.35
CA ARG A 83 6.54 5.77 -5.39
C ARG A 83 7.85 6.13 -6.08
N ASP A 84 8.26 5.34 -7.07
CA ASP A 84 9.50 5.57 -7.81
C ASP A 84 9.42 6.86 -8.64
N GLN A 85 8.28 7.11 -9.30
CA GLN A 85 8.04 8.37 -10.01
C GLN A 85 8.08 9.60 -9.08
N MET A 86 7.58 9.47 -7.86
CA MET A 86 7.62 10.55 -6.87
C MET A 86 9.06 10.87 -6.44
N LEU A 87 9.90 9.86 -6.28
CA LEU A 87 11.32 10.02 -5.96
C LEU A 87 12.13 10.60 -7.13
N GLU A 88 11.79 10.26 -8.38
CA GLU A 88 12.52 10.74 -9.56
C GLU A 88 12.14 12.18 -9.94
N ILE A 89 10.85 12.53 -9.92
CA ILE A 89 10.35 13.77 -10.55
C ILE A 89 9.90 14.82 -9.51
N CYS A 90 9.86 14.49 -8.21
CA CYS A 90 9.37 15.34 -7.11
C CYS A 90 8.05 16.08 -7.48
N PRO A 91 6.87 15.51 -7.18
CA PRO A 91 5.61 16.03 -7.67
C PRO A 91 5.37 17.49 -7.23
N THR A 92 4.78 18.28 -8.13
CA THR A 92 4.41 19.67 -7.85
C THR A 92 3.31 19.78 -6.78
N ASN A 93 2.43 18.77 -6.72
CA ASN A 93 1.38 18.62 -5.72
C ASN A 93 1.44 17.22 -5.10
N LEU A 94 1.77 17.14 -3.82
CA LEU A 94 1.84 15.88 -3.07
C LEU A 94 0.44 15.32 -2.77
N SER A 95 -0.54 16.19 -2.48
CA SER A 95 -1.90 15.79 -2.07
C SER A 95 -2.61 14.94 -3.12
N ASP A 96 -2.46 15.29 -4.41
CA ASP A 96 -3.06 14.54 -5.51
C ASP A 96 -2.49 13.11 -5.58
N LYS A 97 -1.17 12.98 -5.35
CA LYS A 97 -0.49 11.68 -5.31
C LYS A 97 -0.84 10.87 -4.08
N GLU A 98 -1.00 11.51 -2.93
CA GLU A 98 -1.50 10.87 -1.72
C GLU A 98 -2.91 10.32 -1.90
N SER A 99 -3.79 11.07 -2.57
CA SER A 99 -5.16 10.63 -2.87
C SER A 99 -5.16 9.43 -3.83
N GLU A 100 -4.36 9.49 -4.89
CA GLU A 100 -4.18 8.39 -5.85
C GLU A 100 -3.70 7.11 -5.13
N LEU A 101 -2.66 7.25 -4.30
CA LEU A 101 -2.09 6.14 -3.52
C LEU A 101 -3.07 5.60 -2.48
N GLY A 102 -3.83 6.47 -1.81
CA GLY A 102 -4.88 6.08 -0.88
C GLY A 102 -5.94 5.20 -1.54
N GLY A 103 -6.38 5.56 -2.76
CA GLY A 103 -7.31 4.75 -3.55
C GLY A 103 -6.73 3.38 -3.93
N LYS A 104 -5.45 3.33 -4.33
CA LYS A 104 -4.77 2.06 -4.65
C LYS A 104 -4.60 1.16 -3.42
N LEU A 105 -4.23 1.73 -2.26
CA LEU A 105 -4.12 1.00 -1.00
C LEU A 105 -5.48 0.45 -0.54
N GLU A 106 -6.56 1.18 -0.77
CA GLU A 106 -7.91 0.69 -0.47
C GLU A 106 -8.35 -0.44 -1.39
N ALA A 107 -8.06 -0.32 -2.69
CA ALA A 107 -8.28 -1.41 -3.64
C ALA A 107 -7.45 -2.66 -3.27
N LEU A 108 -6.21 -2.47 -2.82
CA LEU A 108 -5.35 -3.53 -2.34
C LEU A 108 -5.95 -4.24 -1.11
N ARG A 109 -6.42 -3.48 -0.10
CA ARG A 109 -7.11 -4.02 1.08
C ARG A 109 -8.35 -4.81 0.70
N THR A 110 -9.17 -4.26 -0.20
CA THR A 110 -10.40 -4.91 -0.67
C THR A 110 -10.10 -6.24 -1.36
N ASN A 111 -9.14 -6.27 -2.27
CA ASN A 111 -8.78 -7.49 -2.99
C ASN A 111 -8.11 -8.52 -2.06
N TYR A 112 -7.29 -8.06 -1.11
CA TYR A 112 -6.71 -8.93 -0.09
C TYR A 112 -7.79 -9.62 0.75
N THR A 113 -8.79 -8.87 1.24
CA THR A 113 -9.92 -9.45 1.98
C THR A 113 -10.69 -10.47 1.15
N LYS A 114 -10.93 -10.19 -0.14
CA LYS A 114 -11.57 -11.16 -1.05
C LYS A 114 -10.74 -12.44 -1.21
N ALA A 115 -9.42 -12.33 -1.31
CA ALA A 115 -8.55 -13.50 -1.37
C ALA A 115 -8.66 -14.34 -0.09
N LEU A 116 -8.63 -13.70 1.08
CA LEU A 116 -8.76 -14.39 2.36
C LEU A 116 -10.12 -15.08 2.56
N GLN A 117 -11.21 -14.57 1.97
CA GLN A 117 -12.51 -15.24 2.02
C GLN A 117 -12.51 -16.60 1.32
N VAL A 118 -11.65 -16.79 0.32
CA VAL A 118 -11.51 -18.07 -0.39
C VAL A 118 -10.52 -18.98 0.34
N ILE A 119 -9.42 -18.41 0.84
CA ILE A 119 -8.34 -19.17 1.48
C ILE A 119 -8.72 -19.64 2.88
N SER A 120 -9.36 -18.77 3.67
CA SER A 120 -9.78 -19.04 5.05
C SER A 120 -11.25 -18.64 5.26
N PRO A 121 -12.21 -19.35 4.63
CA PRO A 121 -13.62 -19.03 4.73
C PRO A 121 -14.16 -19.12 6.18
N GLY A 122 -13.52 -19.92 7.04
CA GLY A 122 -13.88 -20.07 8.46
C GLY A 122 -13.43 -18.93 9.38
N TRP A 123 -12.65 -17.97 8.89
CA TRP A 123 -12.22 -16.79 9.66
C TRP A 123 -13.20 -15.61 9.56
N PHE A 124 -14.05 -15.58 8.53
CA PHE A 124 -14.99 -14.47 8.25
C PHE A 124 -16.44 -14.76 8.68
N GLY A 125 -16.70 -15.87 9.36
CA GLY A 125 -18.03 -16.22 9.88
C GLY A 125 -17.91 -16.87 11.26
N GLY A 126 -18.27 -16.10 12.29
CA GLY A 126 -18.72 -16.65 13.58
C GLY A 126 -20.22 -16.93 13.54
#